data_AF-A0A7S3SDI6-F1
#
_entry.id   AF-A0A7S3SDI6-F1
#
_cell.length_a   1.000
_cell.length_b   1.000
_cell.length_c   1.000
_cell.angle_alpha   90.00
_cell.angle_beta   90.00
_cell.angle_gamma   90.00
#
_symmetry.space_group_name_H-M   'P 1'
#
loop_
_entity.id
_entity.type
_entity.pdbx_description
1 polymer ?
#
loop_
_entity_poly.entity_id
_entity_poly.type
_entity_poly.pdbx_seq_one_letter_code
_entity_poly.pdbx_strand_id
1 'polypeptide(L)'
;TMPPLVISYIVTPLQIRYMARGKVTQETMNRAYQLPDWNLALRLAQSMNVIFCVVMFSSGMPIMYTVGWLYCFVAYWLDKISLLRGSKRPPNYSQEVMVIC
;
A
#
# COMPACT_ATOMS: atom_id res chain seq x y z
N THR A 1 7.53 -0.76 -5.54
CA THR A 1 6.20 -1.09 -6.07
C THR A 1 5.32 0.13 -5.97
N MET A 2 4.43 0.36 -6.94
CA MET A 2 3.53 1.53 -6.99
C MET A 2 2.79 1.70 -5.65
N PRO A 3 2.66 2.92 -5.11
CA PRO A 3 1.89 3.13 -3.89
C PRO A 3 0.43 2.72 -4.15
N PRO A 4 -0.16 1.86 -3.31
CA PRO A 4 -1.52 1.32 -3.45
C PRO A 4 -2.61 2.40 -3.59
N LEU A 5 -2.30 3.64 -3.20
CA LEU A 5 -3.12 4.82 -3.45
C LEU A 5 -3.32 5.14 -4.94
N VAL A 6 -2.30 4.95 -5.78
CA VAL A 6 -2.41 5.18 -7.23
C VAL A 6 -3.39 4.18 -7.84
N ILE A 7 -3.35 2.93 -7.36
CA ILE A 7 -4.27 1.88 -7.81
C ILE A 7 -5.71 2.25 -7.42
N SER A 8 -5.93 2.65 -6.16
CA SER A 8 -7.28 2.95 -5.67
C SER A 8 -7.89 4.25 -6.22
N TYR A 9 -7.09 5.25 -6.56
CA TYR A 9 -7.59 6.51 -7.10
C TYR A 9 -7.68 6.55 -8.61
N ILE A 10 -6.75 5.90 -9.32
CA ILE A 10 -6.61 6.04 -10.79
C ILE A 10 -7.04 4.76 -11.51
N VAL A 11 -6.64 3.58 -11.03
CA VAL A 11 -6.81 2.33 -11.78
C VAL A 11 -8.22 1.77 -11.66
N THR A 12 -8.83 1.81 -10.47
CA THR A 12 -10.22 1.38 -10.26
C THR A 12 -11.22 2.11 -11.16
N PRO A 13 -11.29 3.46 -11.24
CA PRO A 13 -12.26 4.12 -12.13
C PRO A 13 -11.99 3.82 -13.61
N LEU A 14 -10.72 3.65 -14.01
CA LEU A 14 -10.34 3.28 -15.38
C LEU A 14 -10.79 1.86 -15.74
N GLN A 15 -10.56 0.89 -14.85
CA GLN A 15 -11.00 -0.49 -15.03
C GLN A 15 -12.52 -0.60 -15.09
N ILE A 16 -13.23 0.12 -14.21
CA ILE A 16 -14.70 0.19 -14.22
C ILE A 16 -15.20 0.75 -15.56
N ARG A 17 -14.58 1.83 -16.06
CA ARG A 17 -14.97 2.46 -17.32
C ARG A 17 -14.68 1.59 -18.55
N TYR A 18 -13.63 0.77 -18.51
CA TYR A 18 -13.34 -0.20 -19.56
C TYR A 18 -14.30 -1.39 -19.53
N MET A 19 -14.54 -1.98 -18.36
CA MET A 19 -15.43 -3.15 -18.17
C MET A 19 -16.91 -2.82 -18.44
N ALA A 20 -17.33 -1.57 -18.25
CA ALA A 20 -18.69 -1.11 -18.54
C ALA A 20 -19.07 -1.13 -20.03
N ARG A 21 -18.11 -1.35 -20.96
CA ARG A 21 -18.36 -1.38 -22.41
C ARG A 21 -18.71 -2.76 -22.98
N GLY A 22 -18.69 -3.84 -22.17
CA GLY A 22 -18.90 -5.24 -22.60
C GLY A 22 -20.24 -5.86 -22.18
N LYS A 23 -20.40 -7.20 -22.32
CA LYS A 23 -21.53 -7.95 -21.73
C LYS A 23 -21.32 -8.04 -20.22
N VAL A 24 -22.04 -7.20 -19.47
CA VAL A 24 -21.87 -7.09 -18.02
C VAL A 24 -22.85 -7.99 -17.28
N THR A 25 -22.34 -9.03 -16.63
CA THR A 25 -23.06 -9.80 -15.62
C THR A 25 -22.92 -9.09 -14.28
N GLN A 26 -23.93 -9.18 -13.40
CA GLN A 26 -23.86 -8.56 -12.06
C GLN A 26 -22.64 -9.05 -11.26
N GLU A 27 -22.25 -10.31 -11.43
CA GLU A 27 -21.07 -10.90 -10.81
C GLU A 27 -19.76 -10.23 -11.28
N THR A 28 -19.62 -9.93 -12.58
CA THR A 28 -18.41 -9.29 -13.12
C THR A 28 -18.32 -7.84 -12.68
N MET A 29 -19.45 -7.14 -12.59
CA MET A 29 -19.50 -5.79 -12.05
C MET A 29 -19.12 -5.77 -10.56
N ASN A 30 -19.69 -6.67 -9.75
CA ASN A 30 -19.34 -6.78 -8.33
C ASN A 30 -17.85 -7.06 -8.12
N ARG A 31 -17.23 -7.90 -8.96
CA ARG A 31 -15.77 -8.14 -8.91
C ARG A 31 -14.96 -6.90 -9.27
N ALA A 32 -15.38 -6.13 -10.28
CA ALA A 32 -14.67 -4.92 -10.72
C ALA A 32 -14.68 -3.79 -9.67
N TYR A 33 -15.71 -3.74 -8.81
CA TYR A 33 -15.80 -2.79 -7.71
C TYR A 33 -15.12 -3.26 -6.41
N GLN A 34 -14.52 -4.45 -6.37
CA GLN A 34 -13.76 -4.88 -5.21
C GLN A 34 -12.46 -4.08 -5.12
N LEU A 35 -12.22 -3.45 -3.96
CA LEU A 35 -10.95 -2.81 -3.67
C LEU A 35 -9.84 -3.88 -3.59
N PRO A 36 -8.59 -3.52 -3.92
CA PRO A 36 -7.46 -4.45 -3.86
C PRO A 36 -7.20 -4.90 -2.41
N ASP A 37 -6.66 -6.12 -2.27
CA ASP A 37 -6.24 -6.66 -0.99
C ASP A 37 -4.95 -5.96 -0.51
N TRP A 38 -4.90 -5.62 0.77
CA TRP A 38 -3.72 -5.01 1.40
C TRP A 38 -2.71 -6.07 1.82
N ASN A 39 -1.59 -6.17 1.09
CA ASN A 39 -0.49 -7.05 1.47
C ASN A 39 0.44 -6.35 2.47
N LEU A 40 0.20 -6.60 3.76
CA LEU A 40 0.98 -6.05 4.88
C LEU A 40 2.45 -6.49 4.82
N ALA A 41 2.71 -7.78 4.59
CA ALA A 41 4.05 -8.37 4.62
C ALA A 41 4.99 -7.72 3.60
N LEU A 42 4.51 -7.54 2.36
CA LEU A 42 5.28 -6.90 1.31
C LEU A 42 5.60 -5.44 1.66
N ARG A 43 4.64 -4.72 2.24
CA ARG A 43 4.84 -3.33 2.62
C ARG A 43 5.86 -3.18 3.74
N LEU A 44 5.79 -4.04 4.76
CA LEU A 44 6.73 -4.09 5.88
C LEU A 44 8.15 -4.42 5.42
N ALA A 45 8.30 -5.43 4.56
CA ALA A 45 9.60 -5.81 4.00
C ALA A 45 10.26 -4.64 3.25
N GLN A 46 9.47 -3.86 2.49
CA GLN A 46 9.97 -2.68 1.80
C GLN A 46 10.39 -1.56 2.74
N SER A 47 9.58 -1.24 3.76
CA SER A 47 9.95 -0.24 4.76
C SER A 47 11.21 -0.65 5.53
N MET A 48 11.33 -1.94 5.87
CA MET A 48 12.50 -2.48 6.58
C MET A 48 13.78 -2.30 5.75
N ASN A 49 13.71 -2.58 4.44
CA ASN A 49 14.86 -2.37 3.54
C ASN A 49 15.31 -0.90 3.50
N VAL A 50 14.36 0.03 3.39
CA VAL A 50 14.66 1.47 3.40
C VAL A 50 15.30 1.90 4.73
N ILE A 51 14.76 1.45 5.85
CA ILE A 51 15.31 1.75 7.18
C ILE A 51 16.73 1.18 7.31
N PHE A 52 16.96 -0.05 6.83
CA PHE A 52 18.28 -0.67 6.84
C PHE A 52 19.29 0.15 6.02
N CYS A 53 18.92 0.59 4.81
CA CYS A 53 19.77 1.48 4.01
C CYS A 53 20.07 2.80 4.74
N VAL A 54 19.06 3.43 5.35
CA VAL A 54 19.26 4.70 6.10
C VAL A 54 20.25 4.52 7.24
N VAL A 55 20.13 3.42 8.01
CA VAL A 55 21.04 3.14 9.14
C VAL A 55 22.43 2.75 8.65
N MET A 56 22.56 2.00 7.56
CA MET A 56 23.85 1.62 7.00
C MET A 56 24.64 2.83 6.50
N PHE A 57 23.99 3.74 5.77
CA PHE A 57 24.64 4.91 5.18
C PHE A 57 24.75 6.13 6.10
N SER A 58 24.05 6.14 7.25
CA SER A 58 24.10 7.26 8.18
C SER A 58 25.46 7.48 8.84
N SER A 59 26.29 6.44 8.91
CA SER A 59 27.66 6.51 9.45
C SER A 59 28.58 7.43 8.63
N GLY A 60 28.36 7.51 7.31
CA GLY A 60 29.11 8.37 6.39
C GLY A 60 28.45 9.72 6.12
N MET A 61 27.12 9.82 6.23
CA MET A 61 26.36 11.05 6.00
C MET A 61 25.14 11.14 6.93
N PRO A 62 25.21 11.91 8.04
CA PRO A 62 24.12 11.99 9.01
C PRO A 62 22.84 12.62 8.46
N ILE A 63 22.90 13.29 7.29
CA ILE A 63 21.74 13.82 6.59
C ILE A 63 20.75 12.73 6.12
N MET A 64 21.20 11.47 6.04
CA MET A 64 20.31 10.34 5.75
C MET A 64 19.25 10.15 6.83
N TYR A 65 19.51 10.53 8.09
CA TYR A 65 18.49 10.44 9.14
C TYR A 65 17.31 11.39 8.91
N THR A 66 17.56 12.59 8.40
CA THR A 66 16.47 13.53 8.07
C THR A 66 15.63 13.02 6.90
N VAL A 67 16.26 12.34 5.94
CA VAL A 67 15.56 11.68 4.83
C VAL A 67 14.73 10.49 5.33
N GLY A 68 15.29 9.68 6.22
CA GLY A 68 14.56 8.57 6.86
C GLY A 68 13.36 9.04 7.68
N TRP A 69 13.49 10.15 8.42
CA TRP A 69 12.38 10.76 9.14
C TRP A 69 11.27 11.25 8.21
N LEU A 70 11.63 11.95 7.14
CA LEU A 70 10.69 12.37 6.08
C LEU A 70 9.99 11.18 5.43
N TYR A 71 10.74 10.11 5.14
CA TYR A 71 10.18 8.87 4.59
C TYR A 71 9.14 8.26 5.53
N CYS A 72 9.47 8.09 6.81
CA CYS A 72 8.55 7.54 7.80
C CYS A 72 7.29 8.41 7.98
N PHE A 73 7.45 9.74 7.97
CA PHE A 73 6.32 10.65 8.06
C PHE A 73 5.37 10.50 6.87
N VAL A 74 5.90 10.55 5.65
CA VAL A 74 5.10 10.39 4.43
C VAL A 74 4.47 8.99 4.38
N ALA A 75 5.25 7.95 4.66
CA ALA A 75 4.76 6.57 4.68
C ALA A 75 3.58 6.39 5.65
N TYR A 76 3.68 6.95 6.86
CA TYR A 76 2.59 6.92 7.84
C TYR A 76 1.30 7.53 7.30
N TRP A 77 1.37 8.72 6.71
CA TRP A 77 0.20 9.39 6.16
C TRP A 77 -0.41 8.63 4.98
N LEU A 78 0.44 8.12 4.08
CA LEU A 78 -0.02 7.37 2.91
C LEU A 78 -0.67 6.05 3.34
N ASP A 79 -0.07 5.31 4.27
CA ASP A 79 -0.61 4.04 4.74
C ASP A 79 -1.93 4.26 5.52
N LYS A 80 -2.03 5.34 6.30
CA LYS A 80 -3.30 5.74 6.95
C LYS A 80 -4.41 5.99 5.93
N ILE A 81 -4.13 6.76 4.87
CA ILE A 81 -5.11 7.03 3.81
C ILE A 81 -5.45 5.73 3.08
N SER A 82 -4.47 4.88 2.82
CA SER A 82 -4.68 3.65 2.07
C SER A 82 -5.52 2.63 2.83
N LEU A 83 -5.33 2.52 4.15
CA LEU A 83 -6.15 1.66 4.99
C LEU A 83 -7.60 2.15 5.10
N LEU A 84 -7.82 3.47 5.14
CA LEU A 84 -9.16 4.05 5.30
C LEU A 84 -9.96 4.16 4.00
N ARG A 85 -9.29 4.38 2.85
CA ARG A 85 -9.94 4.70 1.58
C ARG A 85 -9.55 3.80 0.41
N GLY A 86 -8.43 3.10 0.50
CA GLY A 86 -7.82 2.41 -0.64
C GLY A 86 -7.86 0.89 -0.59
N SER A 87 -8.15 0.29 0.57
CA SER A 87 -8.13 -1.15 0.77
C SER A 87 -9.53 -1.73 1.02
N LYS A 88 -9.73 -2.95 0.54
CA LYS A 88 -10.77 -3.83 1.06
C LYS A 88 -10.57 -4.00 2.57
N ARG A 89 -11.66 -4.09 3.33
CA ARG A 89 -11.62 -4.18 4.80
C ARG A 89 -10.64 -5.28 5.20
N PRO A 90 -9.50 -4.94 5.83
CA PRO A 90 -8.48 -5.94 6.11
C PRO A 90 -9.02 -6.99 7.09
N PRO A 91 -8.56 -8.24 7.01
CA PRO A 91 -8.84 -9.22 8.05
C PRO A 91 -8.28 -8.70 9.38
N ASN A 92 -8.89 -9.10 10.51
CA ASN A 92 -8.42 -8.70 11.83
C ASN A 92 -6.98 -9.19 12.03
N TYR A 93 -6.00 -8.31 11.83
CA TYR A 93 -4.59 -8.61 12.07
C TYR A 93 -4.39 -8.76 13.58
N SER A 94 -4.30 -10.01 14.06
CA SER A 94 -3.80 -10.31 15.40
C SER A 94 -2.29 -10.09 15.45
N GLN A 95 -1.73 -9.92 16.65
CA GLN A 95 -0.28 -9.73 16.82
C GLN A 95 0.55 -10.86 16.21
N GLU A 96 -0.03 -12.05 16.10
CA GLU A 96 0.58 -13.24 15.48
C GLU A 96 0.98 -13.01 14.01
N VAL A 97 0.20 -12.22 13.28
CA VAL A 97 0.47 -11.94 11.85
C VAL A 97 1.75 -11.09 11.68
N MET A 98 2.12 -10.29 12.68
CA MET A 98 3.35 -9.50 12.66
C MET A 98 4.60 -10.36 12.94
N VAL A 99 4.47 -11.47 13.66
CA VAL A 99 5.58 -12.37 14.01
C VAL A 99 5.89 -13.34 12.88
N ILE A 100 4.89 -13.70 12.09
CA ILE A 100 5.00 -14.68 11.00
C ILE A 100 5.48 -14.04 9.67
N CYS A 101 5.22 -12.74 9.48
CA CYS A 101 5.65 -11.99 8.28
C CYS A 101 7.08 -11.48 8.40
#